data_AF-A0AAP0C0I0-F1
#
_entry.id   AF-A0AAP0C0I0-F1
#
_cell.length_a   1.000
_cell.length_b   1.000
_cell.length_c   1.000
_cell.angle_alpha   90.00
_cell.angle_beta   90.00
_cell.angle_gamma   90.00
#
_symmetry.space_group_name_H-M   'P 1'
#
loop_
_entity.id
_entity.type
_entity.pdbx_description
1 polymer ?
#
loop_
_entity_poly.entity_id
_entity_poly.type
_entity_poly.pdbx_seq_one_letter_code
_entity_poly.pdbx_strand_id
1 'polypeptide(L)'
;MGKRSYWLLKTEPGEWSWDDQHRSDGGVSRWDGVRNRQAQKNLKSMKVGDLCFFYHSGRERSIIGVVEVARAWYSTFGDGGKDWEGAVDVRMVAEMQRSVNLKEIKAAAAEMKDFALLRQPRLSVIPVAERIWDRVCEMGGGYAGSSEDGNGGEEEGRNEDASGDGSYFFISNGLILSANKLISTVDLE
;
A
#
# COMPACT_ATOMS: atom_id res chain seq x y z
N MET A 1 -0.55 18.33 4.37
CA MET A 1 0.55 17.33 4.33
C MET A 1 1.44 17.59 3.13
N GLY A 2 2.69 17.13 3.14
CA GLY A 2 3.46 16.95 1.90
C GLY A 2 3.04 15.67 1.17
N LYS A 3 3.22 15.59 -0.15
CA LYS A 3 2.89 14.37 -0.91
C LYS A 3 3.81 13.21 -0.51
N ARG A 4 3.20 12.09 -0.14
CA ARG A 4 3.83 10.82 0.26
C ARG A 4 4.40 10.10 -0.97
N SER A 5 5.52 9.40 -0.81
CA SER A 5 6.08 8.53 -1.85
C SER A 5 5.75 7.07 -1.56
N TYR A 6 5.66 6.26 -2.63
CA TYR A 6 5.34 4.84 -2.56
C TYR A 6 6.49 3.99 -3.10
N TRP A 7 6.73 2.86 -2.45
CA TRP A 7 7.86 1.97 -2.76
C TRP A 7 7.46 0.50 -2.66
N LEU A 8 8.35 -0.39 -3.12
CA LEU A 8 8.27 -1.83 -2.92
C LEU A 8 9.64 -2.34 -2.47
N LEU A 9 9.64 -3.14 -1.40
CA LEU A 9 10.79 -3.71 -0.74
C LEU A 9 10.76 -5.24 -0.89
N LYS A 10 11.80 -5.82 -1.50
CA LYS A 10 11.93 -7.28 -1.69
C LYS A 10 12.81 -7.92 -0.63
N THR A 11 12.30 -8.98 -0.04
CA THR A 11 13.00 -9.94 0.85
C THR A 11 12.73 -11.37 0.36
N GLU A 12 13.56 -12.35 0.70
CA GLU A 12 13.16 -13.76 0.61
C GLU A 12 12.61 -14.23 1.97
N PRO A 13 11.54 -15.04 2.04
CA PRO A 13 10.93 -15.45 3.31
C PRO A 13 11.88 -16.19 4.27
N GLY A 14 12.97 -16.79 3.76
CA GLY A 14 14.02 -17.43 4.56
C GLY A 14 15.13 -16.49 5.06
N GLU A 15 15.13 -15.22 4.63
CA GLU A 15 16.04 -14.17 5.14
C GLU A 15 15.30 -13.24 6.11
N TRP A 16 14.10 -12.79 5.74
CA TRP A 16 13.20 -12.01 6.60
C TRP A 16 11.75 -12.17 6.14
N SER A 17 10.91 -12.87 6.91
CA SER A 17 9.51 -13.12 6.60
C SER A 17 8.57 -12.01 7.11
N TRP A 18 7.27 -12.13 6.80
CA TRP A 18 6.27 -11.22 7.37
C TRP A 18 6.07 -11.48 8.87
N ASP A 19 6.13 -12.75 9.30
CA ASP A 19 6.05 -13.12 10.71
C ASP A 19 7.26 -12.59 11.51
N ASP A 20 8.44 -12.46 10.89
CA ASP A 20 9.61 -11.84 11.54
C ASP A 20 9.43 -10.32 11.68
N GLN A 21 8.82 -9.66 10.68
CA GLN A 21 8.40 -8.26 10.78
C GLN A 21 7.35 -8.04 11.89
N HIS A 22 6.39 -8.96 12.06
CA HIS A 22 5.40 -8.87 13.13
C HIS A 22 6.01 -9.16 14.52
N ARG A 23 7.04 -10.02 14.59
CA ARG A 23 7.72 -10.38 15.85
C ARG A 23 8.87 -9.44 16.23
N SER A 24 9.23 -8.47 15.39
CA SER A 24 10.25 -7.48 15.71
C SER A 24 9.73 -6.39 16.66
N ASP A 25 10.64 -5.71 17.37
CA ASP A 25 10.27 -4.74 18.41
C ASP A 25 9.49 -3.56 17.81
N GLY A 26 8.29 -3.29 18.35
CA GLY A 26 7.33 -2.33 17.79
C GLY A 26 6.93 -2.59 16.32
N GLY A 27 7.15 -3.80 15.80
CA GLY A 27 7.04 -4.13 14.37
C GLY A 27 8.09 -3.45 13.49
N VAL A 28 9.21 -2.97 14.06
CA VAL A 28 10.28 -2.22 13.36
C VAL A 28 11.42 -3.16 12.94
N SER A 29 11.90 -3.03 11.71
CA SER A 29 13.05 -3.76 11.17
C SER A 29 14.02 -2.82 10.46
N ARG A 30 15.31 -3.19 10.43
CA ARG A 30 16.35 -2.45 9.72
C ARG A 30 16.52 -3.02 8.31
N TRP A 31 16.22 -2.20 7.30
CA TRP A 31 16.38 -2.58 5.90
C TRP A 31 17.79 -2.27 5.39
N ASP A 32 18.73 -3.18 5.68
CA ASP A 32 20.13 -3.10 5.26
C ASP A 32 20.45 -4.00 4.04
N GLY A 33 21.67 -4.54 3.92
CA GLY A 33 22.06 -5.57 2.95
C GLY A 33 22.21 -5.12 1.50
N VAL A 34 21.43 -4.13 1.04
CA VAL A 34 21.29 -3.74 -0.36
C VAL A 34 22.63 -3.33 -0.98
N ARG A 35 23.17 -4.16 -1.88
CA ARG A 35 24.41 -3.88 -2.64
C ARG A 35 24.19 -3.25 -4.03
N ASN A 36 22.95 -3.20 -4.52
CA ASN A 36 22.63 -2.61 -5.82
C ASN A 36 22.58 -1.08 -5.73
N ARG A 37 23.42 -0.38 -6.52
CA ARG A 37 23.54 1.09 -6.51
C ARG A 37 22.23 1.84 -6.80
N GLN A 38 21.34 1.30 -7.62
CA GLN A 38 20.04 1.95 -7.87
C GLN A 38 19.08 1.73 -6.69
N ALA A 39 19.06 0.53 -6.11
CA ALA A 39 18.26 0.26 -4.92
C ALA A 39 18.75 1.10 -3.72
N GLN A 40 20.07 1.30 -3.57
CA GLN A 40 20.65 2.23 -2.59
C GLN A 40 20.20 3.68 -2.83
N LYS A 41 20.20 4.17 -4.08
CA LYS A 41 19.66 5.51 -4.41
C LYS A 41 18.18 5.64 -4.04
N ASN A 42 17.40 4.58 -4.25
CA ASN A 42 15.98 4.54 -3.87
C ASN A 42 15.83 4.61 -2.34
N LEU A 43 16.58 3.82 -1.56
CA LEU A 43 16.61 3.92 -0.09
C LEU A 43 17.06 5.30 0.41
N LYS A 44 18.11 5.89 -0.20
CA LYS A 44 18.58 7.26 0.10
C LYS A 44 17.56 8.36 -0.28
N SER A 45 16.52 8.03 -1.05
CA SER A 45 15.45 8.96 -1.44
C SER A 45 14.19 8.86 -0.57
N MET A 46 14.10 7.83 0.27
CA MET A 46 12.97 7.61 1.18
C MET A 46 12.91 8.65 2.31
N LYS A 47 11.69 9.04 2.67
CA LYS A 47 11.39 9.94 3.78
C LYS A 47 10.58 9.23 4.85
N VAL A 48 10.67 9.69 6.09
CA VAL A 48 9.85 9.15 7.19
C VAL A 48 8.37 9.34 6.85
N GLY A 49 7.59 8.26 6.98
CA GLY A 49 6.18 8.22 6.59
C GLY A 49 5.90 7.95 5.10
N ASP A 50 6.91 7.68 4.26
CA ASP A 50 6.70 7.02 2.95
C ASP A 50 6.19 5.58 3.16
N LEU A 51 5.34 5.08 2.26
CA LEU A 51 4.76 3.73 2.33
C LEU A 51 5.46 2.74 1.38
N CYS A 52 5.60 1.50 1.84
CA CYS A 52 6.35 0.45 1.18
C CYS A 52 5.56 -0.87 1.14
N PHE A 53 5.38 -1.46 -0.03
CA PHE A 53 4.90 -2.84 -0.15
C PHE A 53 5.99 -3.81 0.30
N PHE A 54 5.64 -4.68 1.25
CA PHE A 54 6.47 -5.81 1.68
C PHE A 54 6.26 -6.97 0.70
N TYR A 55 7.27 -7.24 -0.12
CA TYR A 55 7.22 -8.22 -1.21
C TYR A 55 8.11 -9.42 -0.89
N HIS A 56 7.49 -10.59 -0.75
CA HIS A 56 8.20 -11.88 -0.73
C HIS A 56 8.72 -12.21 -2.13
N SER A 57 9.94 -12.71 -2.19
CA SER A 57 10.64 -13.07 -3.42
C SER A 57 11.29 -14.47 -3.33
N GLY A 58 12.05 -14.86 -4.36
CA GLY A 58 12.47 -16.25 -4.54
C GLY A 58 11.32 -17.13 -5.04
N ARG A 59 10.81 -18.02 -4.17
CA ARG A 59 9.75 -18.99 -4.50
C ARG A 59 8.36 -18.33 -4.48
N GLU A 60 7.92 -17.92 -3.30
CA GLU A 60 6.76 -17.06 -3.09
C GLU A 60 7.07 -15.67 -3.64
N ARG A 61 6.18 -15.14 -4.48
CA ARG A 61 6.41 -13.93 -5.28
C ARG A 61 5.16 -13.08 -5.26
N SER A 62 5.00 -12.37 -4.15
CA SER A 62 3.74 -11.75 -3.75
C SER A 62 3.97 -10.59 -2.80
N ILE A 63 3.09 -9.58 -2.91
CA ILE A 63 2.95 -8.51 -1.92
C ILE A 63 2.10 -9.08 -0.79
N ILE A 64 2.64 -9.06 0.43
CA ILE A 64 2.02 -9.65 1.64
C ILE A 64 1.43 -8.56 2.53
N GLY A 65 2.14 -7.45 2.70
CA GLY A 65 1.73 -6.38 3.60
C GLY A 65 2.32 -5.03 3.24
N VAL A 66 2.09 -4.07 4.12
CA VAL A 66 2.52 -2.68 4.03
C VAL A 66 3.36 -2.34 5.27
N VAL A 67 4.50 -1.71 5.03
CA VAL A 67 5.34 -1.07 6.05
C VAL A 67 5.51 0.41 5.72
N GLU A 68 5.75 1.25 6.71
CA GLU A 68 6.15 2.65 6.50
C GLU A 68 7.60 2.88 6.91
N VAL A 69 8.25 3.86 6.30
CA VAL A 69 9.61 4.27 6.65
C VAL A 69 9.56 4.96 8.02
N ALA A 70 10.04 4.29 9.06
CA ALA A 70 10.14 4.83 10.41
C ALA A 70 11.39 5.72 10.57
N ARG A 71 12.46 5.44 9.81
CA ARG A 71 13.69 6.24 9.79
C ARG A 71 14.29 6.29 8.39
N ALA A 72 14.56 7.50 7.90
CA ALA A 72 15.28 7.73 6.65
C ALA A 72 16.75 7.26 6.72
N TRP A 73 17.44 7.25 5.58
CA TRP A 73 18.75 6.60 5.43
C TRP A 73 19.82 7.06 6.43
N TYR A 74 20.54 6.09 7.02
CA TYR A 74 21.67 6.32 7.94
C TYR A 74 22.83 5.33 7.70
N SER A 75 24.06 5.71 8.08
CA SER A 75 25.24 4.82 8.07
C SER A 75 25.13 3.79 9.20
N THR A 76 25.36 2.50 8.90
CA THR A 76 25.33 1.43 9.92
C THR A 76 26.67 1.20 10.61
N PHE A 77 27.75 1.85 10.17
CA PHE A 77 29.11 1.67 10.71
C PHE A 77 29.72 2.97 11.29
N GLY A 78 28.91 4.03 11.44
CA GLY A 78 29.39 5.32 11.93
C GLY A 78 30.39 5.98 10.98
N ASP A 79 31.33 6.73 11.55
CA ASP A 79 32.39 7.43 10.82
C ASP A 79 33.45 6.45 10.31
N GLY A 80 33.61 6.39 8.99
CA GLY A 80 34.52 5.44 8.30
C GLY A 80 33.80 4.29 7.59
N GLY A 81 32.49 4.10 7.80
CA GLY A 81 31.66 3.24 6.96
C GLY A 81 31.64 3.70 5.50
N LYS A 82 31.57 2.78 4.54
CA LYS A 82 31.47 3.13 3.12
C LYS A 82 30.08 3.68 2.81
N ASP A 83 29.98 4.52 1.77
CA ASP A 83 28.73 5.21 1.40
C ASP A 83 27.53 4.28 1.04
N TRP A 84 27.78 2.97 0.87
CA TRP A 84 26.76 1.94 0.67
C TRP A 84 26.45 1.07 1.91
N GLU A 85 27.18 1.27 3.01
CA GLU A 85 27.05 0.52 4.27
C GLU A 85 26.08 1.26 5.20
N GLY A 86 24.82 1.32 4.77
CA GLY A 86 23.73 2.00 5.47
C GLY A 86 22.37 1.32 5.27
N ALA A 87 21.36 1.85 5.95
CA ALA A 87 20.01 1.29 6.04
C ALA A 87 18.93 2.37 6.17
N VAL A 88 17.68 1.98 5.99
CA VAL A 88 16.48 2.68 6.53
C VAL A 88 15.86 1.77 7.59
N ASP A 89 15.11 2.32 8.55
CA ASP A 89 14.29 1.51 9.45
C ASP A 89 12.83 1.59 9.00
N VAL A 90 12.13 0.44 8.90
CA VAL A 90 10.73 0.35 8.47
C VAL A 90 9.87 -0.30 9.55
N ARG A 91 8.64 0.19 9.73
CA ARG A 91 7.68 -0.29 10.72
C ARG A 91 6.46 -0.89 10.04
N MET A 92 5.99 -2.03 10.55
CA MET A 92 4.73 -2.66 10.16
C MET A 92 3.58 -1.64 10.23
N VAL A 93 2.78 -1.58 9.17
CA VAL A 93 1.51 -0.85 9.16
C VAL A 93 0.38 -1.87 9.22
N ALA A 94 0.34 -2.79 8.25
CA ALA A 94 -0.79 -3.72 8.08
C ALA A 94 -0.44 -4.85 7.12
N GLU A 95 -1.18 -5.96 7.22
CA GLU A 95 -1.19 -7.00 6.17
C GLU A 95 -2.19 -6.63 5.07
N MET A 96 -1.95 -7.11 3.84
CA MET A 96 -2.94 -7.02 2.76
C MET A 96 -4.15 -7.91 3.09
N GLN A 97 -5.36 -7.48 2.77
CA GLN A 97 -6.57 -8.32 2.96
C GLN A 97 -6.49 -9.62 2.13
N ARG A 98 -5.81 -9.55 0.99
CA ARG A 98 -5.38 -10.69 0.18
C ARG A 98 -4.01 -10.40 -0.43
N SER A 99 -3.09 -11.36 -0.31
CA SER A 99 -1.78 -11.23 -0.96
C SER A 99 -1.90 -11.18 -2.49
N VAL A 100 -1.15 -10.27 -3.11
CA VAL A 100 -1.20 -10.00 -4.56
C VAL A 100 0.04 -10.58 -5.22
N ASN A 101 -0.13 -11.61 -6.04
CA ASN A 101 1.00 -12.38 -6.57
C ASN A 101 1.47 -11.88 -7.96
N LEU A 102 2.73 -12.18 -8.30
CA LEU A 102 3.39 -11.72 -9.52
C LEU A 102 2.71 -12.21 -10.82
N LYS A 103 1.93 -13.30 -10.80
CA LYS A 103 1.14 -13.74 -11.96
C LYS A 103 -0.04 -12.80 -12.21
N GLU A 104 -0.68 -12.32 -11.15
CA GLU A 104 -1.78 -11.33 -11.23
C GLU A 104 -1.25 -9.97 -11.69
N ILE A 105 -0.16 -9.49 -11.09
CA ILE A 105 0.49 -8.22 -11.48
C ILE A 105 0.94 -8.26 -12.96
N LYS A 106 1.34 -9.43 -13.46
CA LYS A 106 1.65 -9.64 -14.89
C LYS A 106 0.42 -9.71 -15.79
N ALA A 107 -0.73 -10.19 -15.30
CA ALA A 107 -1.98 -10.17 -16.07
C ALA A 107 -2.47 -8.72 -16.26
N ALA A 108 -2.44 -7.91 -15.21
CA ALA A 108 -2.78 -6.48 -15.24
C ALA A 108 -1.63 -5.57 -15.75
N ALA A 109 -0.61 -6.13 -16.41
CA ALA A 109 0.55 -5.37 -16.90
C ALA A 109 0.20 -4.32 -17.97
N ALA A 110 -0.97 -4.41 -18.61
CA ALA A 110 -1.45 -3.40 -19.56
C ALA A 110 -1.68 -2.03 -18.91
N GLU A 111 -2.09 -2.02 -17.64
CA GLU A 111 -2.33 -0.83 -16.81
C GLU A 111 -1.06 -0.41 -16.05
N MET A 112 -0.27 -1.41 -15.62
CA MET A 112 0.95 -1.25 -14.82
C MET A 112 2.25 -1.22 -15.64
N LYS A 113 2.23 -0.74 -16.89
CA LYS A 113 3.38 -0.71 -17.81
C LYS A 113 4.66 -0.06 -17.23
N ASP A 114 4.49 0.96 -16.40
CA ASP A 114 5.61 1.69 -15.78
C ASP A 114 6.12 1.04 -14.49
N PHE A 115 5.48 -0.03 -14.01
CA PHE A 115 5.88 -0.69 -12.76
C PHE A 115 7.27 -1.31 -12.93
N ALA A 116 8.26 -0.70 -12.30
CA ALA A 116 9.65 -1.14 -12.39
C ALA A 116 9.87 -2.56 -11.83
N LEU A 117 8.93 -3.14 -11.08
CA LEU A 117 8.90 -4.57 -10.74
C LEU A 117 8.88 -5.47 -11.99
N LEU A 118 8.09 -5.10 -13.01
CA LEU A 118 7.95 -5.86 -14.26
C LEU A 118 9.14 -5.63 -15.19
N ARG A 119 9.63 -4.39 -15.26
CA ARG A 119 10.76 -3.98 -16.14
C ARG A 119 12.14 -4.35 -15.58
N GLN A 120 12.30 -4.40 -14.26
CA GLN A 120 13.57 -4.62 -13.57
C GLN A 120 13.42 -5.67 -12.43
N PRO A 121 13.16 -6.95 -12.76
CA PRO A 121 12.86 -7.97 -11.76
C PRO A 121 13.99 -8.20 -10.73
N ARG A 122 15.24 -7.89 -11.08
CA ARG A 122 16.44 -7.98 -10.20
C ARG A 122 16.66 -6.76 -9.28
N LEU A 123 15.83 -5.72 -9.37
CA LEU A 123 15.89 -4.57 -8.46
C LEU A 123 15.15 -4.92 -7.15
N SER A 124 15.78 -4.74 -5.99
CA SER A 124 15.21 -5.12 -4.68
C SER A 124 14.41 -4.01 -4.00
N VAL A 125 14.74 -2.74 -4.26
CA VAL A 125 14.03 -1.56 -3.75
C VAL A 125 13.54 -0.77 -4.94
N ILE A 126 12.23 -0.60 -5.09
CA ILE A 126 11.60 -0.13 -6.34
C ILE A 126 10.67 1.05 -6.04
N PRO A 127 10.73 2.18 -6.79
CA PRO A 127 9.70 3.22 -6.71
C PRO A 127 8.38 2.71 -7.29
N VAL A 128 7.28 3.04 -6.64
CA VAL A 128 5.91 2.75 -7.07
C VAL A 128 5.23 4.08 -7.36
N ALA A 129 4.61 4.21 -8.54
CA ALA A 129 3.75 5.36 -8.80
C ALA A 129 2.43 5.17 -8.03
N GLU A 130 1.87 6.25 -7.50
CA GLU A 130 0.59 6.29 -6.77
C GLU A 130 -0.51 5.46 -7.47
N ARG A 131 -0.81 5.74 -8.74
CA ARG A 131 -1.72 4.96 -9.61
C ARG A 131 -1.47 3.44 -9.70
N ILE A 132 -0.28 2.96 -9.32
CA ILE A 132 0.13 1.54 -9.28
C ILE A 132 -0.02 1.01 -7.84
N TRP A 133 0.26 1.84 -6.84
CA TRP A 133 -0.05 1.56 -5.43
C TRP A 133 -1.55 1.30 -5.26
N ASP A 134 -2.38 2.22 -5.72
CA ASP A 134 -3.84 2.17 -5.58
C ASP A 134 -4.42 0.92 -6.27
N ARG A 135 -3.93 0.62 -7.49
CA ARG A 135 -4.35 -0.56 -8.25
C ARG A 135 -3.91 -1.88 -7.60
N VAL A 136 -2.72 -1.92 -6.98
CA VAL A 136 -2.29 -3.10 -6.20
C VAL A 136 -3.12 -3.25 -4.92
N CYS A 137 -3.46 -2.15 -4.25
CA CYS A 137 -4.37 -2.17 -3.10
C CYS A 137 -5.75 -2.71 -3.52
N GLU A 138 -6.35 -2.19 -4.59
CA GLU A 138 -7.61 -2.67 -5.16
C GLU A 138 -7.57 -4.18 -5.46
N MET A 139 -6.53 -4.64 -6.18
CA MET A 139 -6.32 -6.06 -6.48
C MET A 139 -6.25 -6.94 -5.22
N GLY A 140 -5.68 -6.41 -4.12
CA GLY A 140 -5.56 -7.09 -2.83
C GLY A 140 -6.73 -6.90 -1.87
N GLY A 141 -7.77 -6.14 -2.24
CA GLY A 141 -8.88 -5.79 -1.33
C GLY A 141 -8.49 -4.78 -0.23
N GLY A 142 -7.41 -4.02 -0.43
CA GLY A 142 -6.84 -3.09 0.55
C GLY A 142 -5.87 -3.76 1.53
N TYR A 143 -5.53 -3.05 2.59
CA TYR A 143 -4.78 -3.56 3.75
C TYR A 143 -5.53 -3.24 5.04
N ALA A 144 -5.24 -3.96 6.13
CA ALA A 144 -5.93 -3.75 7.40
C ALA A 144 -5.83 -2.28 7.86
N GLY A 145 -6.97 -1.62 8.11
CA GLY A 145 -7.04 -0.21 8.50
C GLY A 145 -6.95 0.81 7.35
N SER A 146 -6.95 0.42 6.07
CA SER A 146 -6.89 1.36 4.93
C SER A 146 -8.24 2.01 4.56
N SER A 147 -9.12 2.27 5.54
CA SER A 147 -10.50 2.71 5.29
C SER A 147 -10.63 4.23 5.13
N GLU A 148 -10.74 4.66 3.86
CA GLU A 148 -11.48 5.86 3.42
C GLU A 148 -10.98 7.28 3.76
N ASP A 149 -9.67 7.48 4.00
CA ASP A 149 -9.04 8.81 3.95
C ASP A 149 -8.54 9.14 2.53
N GLY A 150 -9.39 9.61 1.61
CA GLY A 150 -8.91 9.92 0.25
C GLY A 150 -9.82 10.51 -0.84
N ASN A 151 -11.14 10.66 -0.67
CA ASN A 151 -11.99 11.22 -1.74
C ASN A 151 -11.90 12.77 -1.81
N GLY A 152 -10.71 13.28 -2.14
CA GLY A 152 -10.47 14.69 -2.44
C GLY A 152 -10.89 15.05 -3.86
N GLY A 153 -12.17 14.88 -4.19
CA GLY A 153 -12.74 15.30 -5.47
C GLY A 153 -12.79 16.83 -5.56
N GLU A 154 -11.96 17.42 -6.42
CA GLU A 154 -12.01 18.84 -6.74
C GLU A 154 -13.21 19.12 -7.66
N GLU A 155 -14.39 19.37 -7.07
CA GLU A 155 -15.52 19.95 -7.80
C GLU A 155 -15.20 21.42 -8.15
N GLU A 156 -14.68 21.65 -9.36
CA GLU A 156 -14.54 23.01 -9.92
C GLU A 156 -15.92 23.68 -10.01
N GLY A 157 -16.17 24.64 -9.12
CA GLY A 157 -17.44 25.34 -9.02
C GLY A 157 -17.80 26.12 -10.29
N ARG A 158 -18.66 25.53 -11.12
CA ARG A 158 -19.18 26.17 -12.35
C ARG A 158 -20.30 27.15 -11.99
N ASN A 159 -19.96 28.44 -11.90
CA ASN A 159 -20.96 29.51 -11.88
C ASN A 159 -21.65 29.57 -13.26
N GLU A 160 -22.97 29.39 -13.28
CA GLU A 160 -23.84 29.68 -14.42
C GLU A 160 -25.18 30.26 -13.91
N ASP A 161 -25.21 31.58 -13.76
CA ASP A 161 -26.32 32.36 -13.23
C ASP A 161 -27.31 32.79 -14.35
N ALA A 162 -28.28 31.94 -14.68
CA ALA A 162 -29.39 32.30 -15.56
C ALA A 162 -30.72 31.63 -15.18
N SER A 163 -31.77 32.45 -15.08
CA SER A 163 -33.16 32.10 -14.78
C SER A 163 -33.83 31.16 -15.81
N GLY A 164 -34.63 30.19 -15.35
CA GLY A 164 -35.56 29.42 -16.19
C GLY A 164 -36.66 28.71 -15.39
N ASP A 165 -37.92 28.88 -15.80
CA ASP A 165 -39.09 28.12 -15.30
C ASP A 165 -39.19 26.75 -16.00
N GLY A 166 -39.69 25.70 -15.33
CA GLY A 166 -39.52 24.32 -15.83
C GLY A 166 -40.03 23.14 -14.97
N SER A 167 -41.26 23.21 -14.48
CA SER A 167 -42.13 22.09 -14.03
C SER A 167 -41.63 20.61 -14.00
N TYR A 168 -41.67 20.03 -12.78
CA TYR A 168 -42.22 18.69 -12.41
C TYR A 168 -41.54 17.32 -12.74
N PHE A 169 -41.43 16.50 -11.66
CA PHE A 169 -41.60 15.02 -11.57
C PHE A 169 -40.56 14.05 -12.24
N PHE A 170 -40.30 12.79 -11.77
CA PHE A 170 -40.85 11.95 -10.68
C PHE A 170 -39.77 11.13 -9.91
N ILE A 171 -39.92 11.10 -8.58
CA ILE A 171 -39.67 10.03 -7.56
C ILE A 171 -39.15 8.64 -8.04
N SER A 172 -38.09 8.10 -7.40
CA SER A 172 -38.12 6.79 -6.67
C SER A 172 -36.81 6.34 -6.00
N ASN A 173 -36.91 6.06 -4.70
CA ASN A 173 -36.32 4.98 -3.88
C ASN A 173 -34.82 4.58 -4.00
N GLY A 174 -34.11 4.35 -2.89
CA GLY A 174 -34.58 4.46 -1.50
C GLY A 174 -33.55 4.14 -0.42
N LEU A 175 -33.89 4.55 0.80
CA LEU A 175 -33.08 4.42 2.02
C LEU A 175 -33.90 3.67 3.07
N ILE A 176 -33.34 2.62 3.68
CA ILE A 176 -33.91 1.98 4.88
C ILE A 176 -32.80 1.76 5.92
N LEU A 177 -33.16 2.02 7.18
CA LEU A 177 -32.31 2.01 8.36
C LEU A 177 -32.41 0.70 9.16
N SER A 178 -31.66 0.66 10.27
CA SER A 178 -31.46 -0.52 11.12
C SER A 178 -32.68 -0.95 11.97
N ALA A 179 -32.71 -2.25 12.27
CA ALA A 179 -33.28 -2.92 13.45
C ALA A 179 -34.80 -2.86 13.76
N ASN A 180 -35.41 -4.04 13.90
CA ASN A 180 -36.21 -4.35 15.09
C ASN A 180 -36.27 -5.87 15.40
N LYS A 181 -36.95 -6.26 16.50
CA LYS A 181 -36.88 -7.57 17.19
C LYS A 181 -38.30 -8.10 17.56
N LEU A 182 -38.41 -9.39 17.93
CA LEU A 182 -39.61 -10.09 18.50
C LEU A 182 -40.68 -10.46 17.44
N ILE A 183 -41.62 -11.43 17.53
CA ILE A 183 -42.06 -12.47 18.52
C ILE A 183 -42.96 -13.52 17.74
N SER A 184 -43.40 -14.74 18.14
CA SER A 184 -43.29 -15.67 19.31
C SER A 184 -43.67 -17.13 18.95
N THR A 185 -43.25 -18.10 19.77
CA THR A 185 -43.90 -19.37 20.23
C THR A 185 -45.03 -20.08 19.44
N VAL A 186 -44.87 -21.40 19.22
CA VAL A 186 -45.91 -22.47 19.38
C VAL A 186 -45.23 -23.79 19.86
N ASP A 187 -45.97 -24.67 20.53
CA ASP A 187 -45.54 -25.94 21.19
C ASP A 187 -45.67 -27.23 20.34
N LEU A 188 -45.33 -28.37 20.97
CA LEU A 188 -45.54 -29.81 20.63
C LEU A 188 -44.44 -30.48 19.78
N GLU A 189 -43.96 -31.70 20.08
CA GLU A 189 -44.23 -32.64 21.20
C GLU A 189 -42.95 -32.91 22.04
#